data_AF-A0A9D6X522-F1
#
_entry.id   AF-A0A9D6X522-F1
#
_cell.length_a   1.000
_cell.length_b   1.000
_cell.length_c   1.000
_cell.angle_alpha   90.00
_cell.angle_beta   90.00
_cell.angle_gamma   90.00
#
_symmetry.space_group_name_H-M   'P 1'
#
loop_
_entity.id
_entity.type
_entity.pdbx_description
1 polymer ?
#
loop_
_entity_poly.entity_id
_entity_poly.type
_entity_poly.pdbx_seq_one_letter_code
_entity_poly.pdbx_strand_id
1 'polypeptide(L)'
;MKQQQAHASGNPLRVGATLAIPLAAFAAGLVAAGGAAAQATTANVEAGKARAQTVCAACHGANGVSIADNIPNLAGQRVAYIENQLRAFKAGTRKQASMNAIAAQLAPADITDVAAYFGSLVPTNVAQKSEQLPQLQKTQVAFPEGYRSSFQMYQTVNRADINQVRYLYANAVAWQAAREGKPLPAGSVLLLEQWAAKLDADKKPVVGAGGFYVPDRLVNYAVMSSGAGWGAGFPEMLRNGDWNYAVFAPDMKIRAGANQADCLACHKPLDKANYVFSNEPLMTAAKR
;
A
#
# COMPACT_ATOMS: atom_id res chain seq x y z
N MET A 1 56.66 1.16 30.66
CA MET A 1 58.03 0.60 30.64
C MET A 1 58.19 -0.08 29.27
N LYS A 2 58.91 0.48 28.28
CA LYS A 2 60.37 0.31 28.05
C LYS A 2 60.76 -1.18 28.19
N GLN A 3 61.38 -1.89 27.27
CA GLN A 3 62.28 -1.64 26.13
C GLN A 3 62.34 -2.97 25.34
N GLN A 4 62.40 -2.98 24.00
CA GLN A 4 63.62 -3.23 23.21
C GLN A 4 64.60 -4.25 23.80
N GLN A 5 64.99 -5.26 23.01
CA GLN A 5 66.35 -5.34 22.47
C GLN A 5 66.53 -6.51 21.49
N ALA A 6 67.17 -6.17 20.37
CA ALA A 6 67.71 -7.07 19.37
C ALA A 6 69.11 -7.54 19.79
N HIS A 7 69.55 -8.69 19.29
CA HIS A 7 70.97 -8.99 19.15
C HIS A 7 71.24 -9.65 17.80
N ALA A 8 72.07 -8.95 17.02
CA ALA A 8 72.75 -9.42 15.85
C ALA A 8 74.10 -10.04 16.24
N SER A 9 74.63 -10.95 15.41
CA SER A 9 76.07 -11.22 15.31
C SER A 9 76.39 -11.77 13.92
N GLY A 10 77.25 -11.04 13.19
CA GLY A 10 77.97 -11.49 11.98
C GLY A 10 78.98 -12.61 12.35
N ASN A 11 79.73 -13.26 11.47
CA ASN A 11 80.40 -12.96 10.18
C ASN A 11 81.01 -14.35 9.74
N PRO A 12 81.88 -14.54 8.72
CA PRO A 12 82.16 -13.82 7.48
C PRO A 12 82.10 -14.69 6.20
N LEU A 13 82.29 -13.98 5.09
CA LEU A 13 82.50 -14.41 3.70
C LEU A 13 83.58 -15.51 3.47
N ARG A 14 83.36 -16.32 2.43
CA ARG A 14 84.33 -16.57 1.33
C ARG A 14 83.61 -17.13 0.08
N VAL A 15 83.51 -16.32 -0.98
CA VAL A 15 84.23 -16.42 -2.28
C VAL A 15 83.80 -17.62 -3.17
N GLY A 16 83.06 -17.27 -4.24
CA GLY A 16 83.37 -17.65 -5.62
C GLY A 16 82.81 -18.98 -6.14
N ALA A 17 81.81 -18.90 -7.02
CA ALA A 17 81.83 -19.53 -8.35
C ALA A 17 80.52 -19.21 -9.10
N THR A 18 80.65 -18.50 -10.21
CA THR A 18 79.64 -18.32 -11.25
C THR A 18 79.26 -19.65 -11.87
N LEU A 19 77.96 -19.94 -12.05
CA LEU A 19 77.47 -20.78 -13.15
C LEU A 19 75.98 -20.60 -13.39
N ALA A 20 75.62 -20.73 -14.66
CA ALA A 20 74.46 -20.15 -15.32
C ALA A 20 73.12 -20.86 -15.06
N ILE A 21 72.08 -20.07 -15.29
CA ILE A 21 70.63 -20.32 -15.20
C ILE A 21 70.18 -21.45 -16.13
N PRO A 22 69.21 -22.29 -15.71
CA PRO A 22 68.15 -22.70 -16.60
C PRO A 22 66.77 -22.24 -16.09
N LEU A 23 65.99 -21.75 -17.05
CA LEU A 23 64.63 -21.26 -16.97
C LEU A 23 63.69 -22.33 -16.36
N ALA A 24 63.07 -22.02 -15.21
CA ALA A 24 62.02 -22.84 -14.63
C ALA A 24 60.66 -22.47 -15.24
N ALA A 25 59.97 -23.44 -15.86
CA ALA A 25 58.59 -23.33 -16.27
C ALA A 25 57.67 -23.47 -15.03
N PHE A 26 57.06 -22.37 -14.60
CA PHE A 26 56.00 -22.37 -13.58
C PHE A 26 54.66 -22.77 -14.22
N ALA A 27 54.20 -23.99 -13.94
CA ALA A 27 52.82 -24.39 -14.18
C ALA A 27 51.94 -23.89 -13.01
N ALA A 28 51.26 -22.76 -13.22
CA ALA A 28 50.25 -22.26 -12.29
C ALA A 28 48.90 -22.94 -12.57
N GLY A 29 48.46 -23.82 -11.67
CA GLY A 29 47.13 -24.41 -11.68
C GLY A 29 46.06 -23.34 -11.41
N LEU A 30 45.17 -23.14 -12.38
CA LEU A 30 44.08 -22.19 -12.33
C LEU A 30 42.95 -22.72 -11.41
N VAL A 31 42.75 -22.11 -10.25
CA VAL A 31 41.56 -22.33 -9.43
C VAL A 31 40.39 -21.59 -10.08
N ALA A 32 39.49 -22.33 -10.72
CA ALA A 32 38.25 -21.79 -11.25
C ALA A 32 37.30 -21.42 -10.11
N ALA A 33 37.27 -20.14 -9.72
CA ALA A 33 36.20 -19.58 -8.92
C ALA A 33 34.93 -19.53 -9.77
N GLY A 34 34.01 -20.48 -9.53
CA GLY A 34 32.66 -20.46 -10.09
C GLY A 34 31.87 -19.28 -9.54
N GLY A 35 32.01 -18.12 -10.17
CA GLY A 35 31.11 -16.99 -9.96
C GLY A 35 29.73 -17.36 -10.50
N ALA A 36 28.75 -17.47 -9.62
CA ALA A 36 27.36 -17.41 -10.02
C ALA A 36 27.11 -16.03 -10.66
N ALA A 37 27.12 -15.98 -11.99
CA ALA A 37 26.65 -14.83 -12.71
C ALA A 37 25.18 -14.63 -12.34
N ALA A 38 24.88 -13.59 -11.58
CA ALA A 38 23.52 -13.12 -11.42
C ALA A 38 22.99 -12.87 -12.83
N GLN A 39 22.03 -13.69 -13.29
CA GLN A 39 21.33 -13.40 -14.54
C GLN A 39 20.77 -11.99 -14.42
N ALA A 40 21.28 -11.07 -15.24
CA ALA A 40 20.59 -9.84 -15.52
C ALA A 40 19.26 -10.24 -16.15
N THR A 41 18.18 -10.23 -15.36
CA THR A 41 16.84 -10.45 -15.86
C THR A 41 16.54 -9.29 -16.78
N THR A 42 16.66 -9.51 -18.08
CA THR A 42 16.20 -8.55 -19.09
C THR A 42 14.74 -8.26 -18.81
N ALA A 43 14.39 -6.99 -18.59
CA ALA A 43 13.03 -6.62 -18.24
C ALA A 43 12.04 -7.05 -19.32
N ASN A 44 10.94 -7.69 -18.92
CA ASN A 44 9.84 -8.07 -19.79
C ASN A 44 8.72 -7.02 -19.67
N VAL A 45 8.68 -6.10 -20.64
CA VAL A 45 7.70 -4.99 -20.64
C VAL A 45 6.26 -5.48 -20.72
N GLU A 46 5.96 -6.58 -21.42
CA GLU A 46 4.59 -7.10 -21.51
C GLU A 46 4.16 -7.78 -20.20
N ALA A 47 5.04 -8.54 -19.55
CA ALA A 47 4.78 -9.04 -18.20
C ALA A 47 4.60 -7.88 -17.21
N GLY A 48 5.43 -6.83 -17.34
CA GLY A 48 5.34 -5.59 -16.58
C GLY A 48 4.00 -4.88 -16.76
N LYS A 49 3.50 -4.80 -18.00
CA LYS A 49 2.19 -4.24 -18.34
C LYS A 49 1.06 -5.04 -17.69
N ALA A 50 1.07 -6.36 -17.82
CA ALA A 50 0.05 -7.22 -17.21
C ALA A 50 0.05 -7.09 -15.68
N ARG A 51 1.23 -7.03 -15.06
CA ARG A 51 1.37 -6.84 -13.61
C ARG A 51 0.94 -5.43 -13.18
N ALA A 52 1.31 -4.41 -13.94
CA ALA A 52 0.90 -3.04 -13.71
C ALA A 52 -0.63 -2.88 -13.79
N GLN A 53 -1.28 -3.49 -14.78
CA GLN A 53 -2.74 -3.48 -14.93
C GLN A 53 -3.47 -4.13 -13.77
N THR A 54 -2.91 -5.20 -13.20
CA THR A 54 -3.55 -5.97 -12.13
C THR A 54 -3.29 -5.40 -10.74
N VAL A 55 -2.13 -4.76 -10.51
CA VAL A 55 -1.68 -4.39 -9.16
C VAL A 55 -1.51 -2.88 -8.97
N CYS A 56 -1.15 -2.14 -10.02
CA CYS A 56 -0.74 -0.73 -9.90
C CYS A 56 -1.80 0.23 -10.44
N ALA A 57 -2.49 -0.18 -11.50
CA ALA A 57 -3.35 0.68 -12.30
C ALA A 57 -4.54 1.24 -11.52
N ALA A 58 -5.00 0.53 -10.49
CA ALA A 58 -6.05 1.01 -9.59
C ALA A 58 -5.67 2.29 -8.83
N CYS A 59 -4.39 2.64 -8.72
CA CYS A 59 -3.97 3.87 -8.04
C CYS A 59 -3.19 4.79 -8.98
N HIS A 60 -2.29 4.19 -9.76
CA HIS A 60 -1.40 4.92 -10.66
C HIS A 60 -1.97 5.09 -12.07
N GLY A 61 -3.17 4.58 -12.34
CA GLY A 61 -3.80 4.55 -13.66
C GLY A 61 -3.24 3.48 -14.58
N ALA A 62 -4.05 3.02 -15.53
CA ALA A 62 -3.66 1.98 -16.49
C ALA A 62 -2.42 2.34 -17.32
N ASN A 63 -2.24 3.63 -17.61
CA ASN A 63 -1.09 4.15 -18.35
C ASN A 63 -0.13 4.94 -17.44
N GLY A 64 -0.11 4.69 -16.12
CA GLY A 64 0.78 5.38 -15.19
C GLY A 64 0.43 6.87 -14.96
N VAL A 65 -0.74 7.32 -15.42
CA VAL A 65 -1.29 8.64 -15.11
C VAL A 65 -2.28 8.50 -13.97
N SER A 66 -1.94 9.07 -12.82
CA SER A 66 -2.65 8.83 -11.58
C SER A 66 -4.10 9.31 -11.63
N ILE A 67 -4.94 8.54 -10.94
CA ILE A 67 -6.34 8.79 -10.69
C ILE A 67 -6.59 9.54 -9.37
N ALA A 68 -5.55 10.05 -8.72
CA ALA A 68 -5.66 10.82 -7.49
C ALA A 68 -4.55 11.87 -7.34
N ASP A 69 -4.77 12.89 -6.51
CA ASP A 69 -3.77 13.95 -6.26
C ASP A 69 -2.62 13.48 -5.37
N ASN A 70 -2.95 12.65 -4.36
CA ASN A 70 -2.02 12.06 -3.41
C ASN A 70 -1.30 10.80 -3.94
N ILE A 71 -1.62 10.33 -5.15
CA ILE A 71 -0.95 9.21 -5.80
C ILE A 71 -0.06 9.76 -6.94
N PRO A 72 1.23 9.39 -7.01
CA PRO A 72 2.13 9.92 -8.03
C PRO A 72 1.91 9.29 -9.40
N ASN A 73 2.20 10.06 -10.46
CA ASN A 73 2.32 9.55 -11.83
C ASN A 73 3.56 8.67 -11.98
N LEU A 74 3.41 7.54 -12.68
CA LEU A 74 4.50 6.61 -13.03
C LEU A 74 4.86 6.67 -14.52
N ALA A 75 3.98 7.20 -15.37
CA ALA A 75 4.19 7.29 -16.81
C ALA A 75 5.48 8.04 -17.16
N GLY A 76 6.41 7.36 -17.83
CA GLY A 76 7.69 7.92 -18.26
C GLY A 76 8.65 8.27 -17.11
N GLN A 77 8.38 7.79 -15.90
CA GLN A 77 9.32 7.92 -14.79
C GLN A 77 10.56 7.06 -15.03
N ARG A 78 11.73 7.50 -14.54
CA ARG A 78 13.00 6.76 -14.73
C ARG A 78 12.87 5.34 -14.17
N VAL A 79 13.19 4.34 -14.99
CA VAL A 79 13.11 2.91 -14.62
C VAL A 79 13.82 2.64 -13.28
N ALA A 80 15.08 3.07 -13.16
CA ALA A 80 15.86 2.90 -11.93
C ALA A 80 15.22 3.59 -10.71
N TYR A 81 14.50 4.70 -10.90
CA TYR A 81 13.79 5.35 -9.80
C TYR A 81 12.63 4.47 -9.32
N ILE A 82 11.78 3.96 -10.23
CA ILE A 82 10.65 3.10 -9.87
C ILE A 82 11.14 1.83 -9.16
N GLU A 83 12.16 1.16 -9.71
CA GLU A 83 12.74 -0.04 -9.08
C GLU A 83 13.23 0.25 -7.65
N ASN A 84 13.99 1.33 -7.48
CA ASN A 84 14.52 1.71 -6.17
C ASN A 84 13.40 2.03 -5.17
N GLN A 85 12.33 2.70 -5.60
CA GLN A 85 11.17 2.96 -4.72
C GLN A 85 10.45 1.67 -4.33
N LEU A 86 10.17 0.79 -5.29
CA LEU A 86 9.51 -0.48 -5.00
C LEU A 86 10.36 -1.37 -4.07
N ARG A 87 11.68 -1.43 -4.28
CA ARG A 87 12.61 -2.13 -3.37
C ARG A 87 12.63 -1.50 -1.99
N ALA A 88 12.64 -0.17 -1.88
CA ALA A 88 12.60 0.53 -0.60
C ALA A 88 11.27 0.32 0.15
N PHE A 89 10.15 0.29 -0.55
CA PHE A 89 8.86 -0.09 0.03
C PHE A 89 8.84 -1.55 0.48
N LYS A 90 9.36 -2.48 -0.33
CA LYS A 90 9.46 -3.89 0.04
C LYS A 90 10.35 -4.12 1.26
N ALA A 91 11.48 -3.42 1.35
CA ALA A 91 12.39 -3.45 2.49
C ALA A 91 11.88 -2.65 3.71
N GLY A 92 10.81 -1.89 3.55
CA GLY A 92 10.26 -1.04 4.60
C GLY A 92 11.12 0.17 4.97
N THR A 93 12.16 0.49 4.19
CA THR A 93 12.98 1.70 4.39
C THR A 93 12.26 2.96 3.91
N ARG A 94 11.31 2.82 2.98
CA ARG A 94 10.31 3.84 2.67
C ARG A 94 8.96 3.43 3.26
N LYS A 95 8.28 4.34 3.95
CA LYS A 95 7.01 4.08 4.65
C LYS A 95 5.82 4.71 3.94
N GLN A 96 4.91 3.86 3.47
CA GLN A 96 3.54 4.17 3.04
C GLN A 96 2.79 2.85 3.06
N ALA A 97 1.82 2.69 3.99
CA ALA A 97 1.22 1.40 4.32
C ALA A 97 0.71 0.61 3.10
N SER A 98 -0.02 1.26 2.19
CA SER A 98 -0.54 0.64 0.96
C SER A 98 0.59 0.19 0.04
N MET A 99 1.58 1.05 -0.23
CA MET A 99 2.70 0.69 -1.13
C MET A 99 3.65 -0.33 -0.51
N ASN A 100 3.83 -0.34 0.81
CA ASN A 100 4.56 -1.40 1.50
C ASN A 100 3.87 -2.76 1.31
N ALA A 101 2.55 -2.82 1.47
CA ALA A 101 1.77 -4.05 1.27
C ALA A 101 1.82 -4.54 -0.19
N ILE A 102 1.67 -3.63 -1.16
CA ILE A 102 1.79 -3.94 -2.59
C ILE A 102 3.20 -4.45 -2.92
N ALA A 103 4.24 -3.73 -2.51
CA ALA A 103 5.64 -4.10 -2.81
C ALA A 103 6.06 -5.41 -2.14
N ALA A 104 5.49 -5.76 -0.98
CA ALA A 104 5.72 -7.04 -0.32
C ALA A 104 5.31 -8.22 -1.23
N GLN A 105 4.27 -8.06 -2.05
CA GLN A 105 3.74 -9.09 -2.95
C GLN A 105 4.48 -9.22 -4.29
N LEU A 106 5.40 -8.31 -4.60
CA LEU A 106 6.13 -8.31 -5.87
C LEU A 106 7.38 -9.19 -5.78
N ALA A 107 7.56 -10.07 -6.77
CA ALA A 107 8.83 -10.76 -6.97
C ALA A 107 9.90 -9.77 -7.46
N PRO A 108 11.22 -10.07 -7.30
CA PRO A 108 12.27 -9.22 -7.85
C PRO A 108 12.13 -8.97 -9.36
N ALA A 109 11.67 -9.97 -10.12
CA ALA A 109 11.38 -9.85 -11.55
C ALA A 109 10.19 -8.91 -11.81
N ASP A 110 9.09 -9.04 -11.05
CA ASP A 110 7.94 -8.13 -11.16
C ASP A 110 8.37 -6.67 -11.02
N ILE A 111 9.26 -6.37 -10.06
CA ILE A 111 9.75 -5.01 -9.80
C ILE A 111 10.47 -4.45 -11.03
N THR A 112 11.36 -5.24 -11.62
CA THR A 112 12.10 -4.88 -12.84
C THR A 112 11.13 -4.67 -14.01
N ASP A 113 10.18 -5.60 -14.19
CA ASP A 113 9.25 -5.59 -15.32
C ASP A 113 8.26 -4.41 -15.26
N VAL A 114 7.65 -4.15 -14.10
CA VAL A 114 6.73 -3.00 -13.96
C VAL A 114 7.45 -1.66 -14.08
N ALA A 115 8.71 -1.58 -13.59
CA ALA A 115 9.50 -0.37 -13.74
C ALA A 115 9.86 -0.10 -15.20
N ALA A 116 10.23 -1.14 -15.96
CA ALA A 116 10.49 -1.03 -17.38
C ALA A 116 9.23 -0.64 -18.17
N TYR A 117 8.08 -1.24 -17.84
CA TYR A 117 6.81 -0.88 -18.46
C TYR A 117 6.47 0.59 -18.25
N PHE A 118 6.37 1.06 -16.99
CA PHE A 118 6.01 2.45 -16.71
C PHE A 118 7.04 3.44 -17.25
N GLY A 119 8.33 3.09 -17.23
CA GLY A 119 9.40 3.91 -17.81
C GLY A 119 9.37 3.98 -19.34
N SER A 120 8.77 3.00 -20.03
CA SER A 120 8.58 3.03 -21.49
C SER A 120 7.41 3.90 -21.94
N LEU A 121 6.52 4.31 -21.02
CA LEU A 121 5.39 5.16 -21.35
C LEU A 121 5.86 6.59 -21.62
N VAL A 122 5.07 7.34 -22.39
CA VAL A 122 5.36 8.74 -22.67
C VAL A 122 5.29 9.53 -21.36
N PRO A 123 6.33 10.32 -21.01
CA PRO A 123 6.29 11.18 -19.85
C PRO A 123 5.11 12.14 -19.95
N THR A 124 4.24 12.12 -18.96
CA THR A 124 3.23 13.17 -18.83
C THR A 124 3.85 14.36 -18.12
N ASN A 125 3.33 15.56 -18.36
CA ASN A 125 3.59 16.68 -17.46
C ASN A 125 3.25 16.20 -16.03
N VAL A 126 4.12 16.48 -15.05
CA VAL A 126 3.96 16.03 -13.65
C VAL A 126 2.60 16.45 -13.05
N ALA A 127 1.98 17.51 -13.59
CA ALA A 127 0.66 18.00 -13.25
C ALA A 127 -0.50 17.38 -14.05
N GLN A 128 -0.25 16.63 -15.13
CA GLN A 128 -1.30 15.94 -15.88
C GLN A 128 -1.87 14.80 -15.05
N LYS A 129 -3.20 14.81 -14.92
CA LYS A 129 -3.98 13.77 -14.27
C LYS A 129 -4.79 13.01 -15.31
N SER A 130 -5.21 11.80 -14.94
CA SER A 130 -6.11 10.99 -15.76
C SER A 130 -7.37 11.80 -16.08
N GLU A 131 -7.87 11.75 -17.32
CA GLU A 131 -9.15 12.39 -17.69
C GLU A 131 -10.32 11.85 -16.84
N GLN A 132 -10.16 10.64 -16.30
CA GLN A 132 -11.09 10.01 -15.38
C GLN A 132 -11.02 10.56 -13.94
N LEU A 133 -9.96 11.30 -13.56
CA LEU A 133 -9.77 11.83 -12.19
C LEU A 133 -10.97 12.63 -11.67
N PRO A 134 -11.52 13.63 -12.40
CA PRO A 134 -12.63 14.42 -11.88
C PRO A 134 -13.88 13.59 -11.56
N GLN A 135 -14.13 12.54 -12.35
CA GLN A 135 -15.26 11.63 -12.12
C GLN A 135 -15.01 10.71 -10.91
N LEU A 136 -13.77 10.30 -10.69
CA LEU A 136 -13.38 9.44 -9.56
C LEU A 136 -13.29 10.21 -8.23
N GLN A 137 -13.05 11.53 -8.27
CA GLN A 137 -13.10 12.39 -7.08
C GLN A 137 -14.52 12.73 -6.65
N LYS A 138 -15.47 12.77 -7.59
CA LYS A 138 -16.86 13.12 -7.28
C LYS A 138 -17.56 11.94 -6.60
N THR A 139 -18.10 12.22 -5.42
CA THR A 139 -18.94 11.28 -4.68
C THR A 139 -20.41 11.67 -4.79
N GLN A 140 -21.28 10.66 -4.87
CA GLN A 140 -22.73 10.83 -4.74
C GLN A 140 -23.22 10.65 -3.29
N VAL A 141 -22.31 10.33 -2.36
CA VAL A 141 -22.66 10.11 -0.95
C VAL A 141 -22.94 11.44 -0.26
N ALA A 142 -24.15 11.56 0.29
CA ALA A 142 -24.50 12.60 1.24
C ALA A 142 -24.26 12.13 2.69
N PHE A 143 -24.05 13.07 3.60
CA PHE A 143 -23.97 12.74 5.03
C PHE A 143 -25.36 12.28 5.51
N PRO A 144 -25.49 11.12 6.17
CA PRO A 144 -26.78 10.62 6.63
C PRO A 144 -27.18 11.31 7.95
N GLU A 145 -27.80 12.49 7.85
CA GLU A 145 -28.31 13.19 9.03
C GLU A 145 -29.27 12.30 9.84
N GLY A 146 -29.21 12.38 11.17
CA GLY A 146 -30.03 11.57 12.05
C GLY A 146 -29.66 10.07 12.11
N TYR A 147 -28.51 9.65 11.56
CA TYR A 147 -28.08 8.23 11.63
C TYR A 147 -28.03 7.69 13.07
N ARG A 148 -27.70 8.50 14.06
CA ARG A 148 -27.60 8.05 15.48
C ARG A 148 -28.93 7.48 16.02
N SER A 149 -30.07 7.92 15.50
CA SER A 149 -31.39 7.42 15.89
C SER A 149 -32.00 6.44 14.90
N SER A 150 -31.49 6.39 13.67
CA SER A 150 -32.11 5.62 12.57
C SER A 150 -31.26 4.44 12.08
N PHE A 151 -29.97 4.42 12.40
CA PHE A 151 -29.05 3.35 12.01
C PHE A 151 -28.76 2.46 13.21
N GLN A 152 -28.51 1.20 12.93
CA GLN A 152 -28.10 0.24 13.94
C GLN A 152 -26.57 0.24 14.06
N MET A 153 -26.06 0.50 15.27
CA MET A 153 -24.64 0.27 15.57
C MET A 153 -24.41 -1.23 15.70
N TYR A 154 -23.38 -1.74 15.01
CA TYR A 154 -23.15 -3.18 14.88
C TYR A 154 -21.74 -3.62 15.25
N GLN A 155 -20.78 -2.71 15.27
CA GLN A 155 -19.41 -3.05 15.63
C GLN A 155 -18.67 -1.86 16.25
N THR A 156 -17.88 -2.16 17.29
CA THR A 156 -16.83 -1.27 17.80
C THR A 156 -15.47 -1.88 17.49
N VAL A 157 -14.51 -1.08 17.02
CA VAL A 157 -13.17 -1.56 16.65
C VAL A 157 -12.09 -0.65 17.23
N ASN A 158 -11.17 -1.22 18.02
CA ASN A 158 -9.94 -0.54 18.43
C ASN A 158 -8.94 -0.53 17.27
N ARG A 159 -8.32 0.62 17.03
CA ARG A 159 -7.21 0.84 16.10
C ARG A 159 -5.94 1.15 16.89
N ALA A 160 -5.33 0.09 17.42
CA ALA A 160 -4.13 0.17 18.26
C ALA A 160 -2.94 0.81 17.52
N ASP A 161 -2.88 0.67 16.19
CA ASP A 161 -1.83 1.23 15.35
C ASP A 161 -1.79 2.77 15.34
N ILE A 162 -2.91 3.41 15.64
CA ILE A 162 -3.06 4.87 15.56
C ILE A 162 -3.80 5.46 16.78
N ASN A 163 -3.95 4.70 17.86
CA ASN A 163 -4.65 5.10 19.08
C ASN A 163 -6.06 5.67 18.82
N GLN A 164 -6.86 4.95 18.05
CA GLN A 164 -8.23 5.36 17.72
C GLN A 164 -9.25 4.27 18.01
N VAL A 165 -10.52 4.64 18.14
CA VAL A 165 -11.67 3.73 18.20
C VAL A 165 -12.66 4.08 17.11
N ARG A 166 -13.33 3.05 16.58
CA ARG A 166 -14.31 3.16 15.50
C ARG A 166 -15.65 2.62 15.96
N TYR A 167 -16.72 3.30 15.54
CA TYR A 167 -18.10 2.82 15.68
C TYR A 167 -18.71 2.69 14.29
N LEU A 168 -19.25 1.52 13.99
CA LEU A 168 -19.80 1.20 12.68
C LEU A 168 -21.32 1.03 12.77
N TYR A 169 -22.02 1.66 11.82
CA TYR A 169 -23.46 1.78 11.75
C TYR A 169 -23.96 1.36 10.37
N ALA A 170 -25.15 0.76 10.32
CA ALA A 170 -25.84 0.39 9.10
C ALA A 170 -27.27 0.93 9.10
N ASN A 171 -27.73 1.48 7.97
CA ASN A 171 -29.13 1.87 7.84
C ASN A 171 -30.06 0.65 7.80
N ALA A 172 -31.37 0.88 7.91
CA ALA A 172 -32.37 -0.18 7.91
C ALA A 172 -32.28 -1.09 6.66
N VAL A 173 -32.03 -0.52 5.48
CA VAL A 173 -31.90 -1.29 4.22
C VAL A 173 -30.76 -2.29 4.29
N ALA A 174 -29.56 -1.82 4.66
CA ALA A 174 -28.38 -2.68 4.81
C ALA A 174 -28.56 -3.71 5.93
N TRP A 175 -29.14 -3.29 7.06
CA TRP A 175 -29.41 -4.16 8.21
C TRP A 175 -30.34 -5.32 7.86
N GLN A 176 -31.43 -5.05 7.14
CA GLN A 176 -32.39 -6.07 6.71
C GLN A 176 -31.77 -7.05 5.74
N ALA A 177 -31.06 -6.57 4.71
CA ALA A 177 -30.37 -7.45 3.76
C ALA A 177 -29.34 -8.35 4.45
N ALA A 178 -28.54 -7.78 5.37
CA ALA A 178 -27.55 -8.53 6.14
C ALA A 178 -28.18 -9.61 7.04
N ARG A 179 -29.31 -9.30 7.68
CA ARG A 179 -30.09 -10.26 8.49
C ARG A 179 -30.56 -11.46 7.66
N GLU A 180 -31.00 -11.19 6.43
CA GLU A 180 -31.45 -12.21 5.49
C GLU A 180 -30.30 -12.95 4.79
N GLY A 181 -29.06 -12.56 5.04
CA GLY A 181 -27.88 -13.12 4.38
C GLY A 181 -27.77 -12.75 2.89
N LYS A 182 -28.47 -11.71 2.45
CA LYS A 182 -28.48 -11.24 1.07
C LYS A 182 -27.36 -10.21 0.83
N PRO A 183 -26.88 -10.07 -0.42
CA PRO A 183 -26.05 -8.92 -0.80
C PRO A 183 -26.76 -7.60 -0.46
N LEU A 184 -26.00 -6.61 0.00
CA LEU A 184 -26.54 -5.28 0.33
C LEU A 184 -27.01 -4.58 -0.95
N PRO A 185 -28.30 -4.20 -1.07
CA PRO A 185 -28.87 -3.62 -2.29
C PRO A 185 -28.62 -2.11 -2.38
N ALA A 186 -28.96 -1.51 -3.53
CA ALA A 186 -29.04 -0.06 -3.69
C ALA A 186 -29.90 0.58 -2.57
N GLY A 187 -29.46 1.73 -2.07
CA GLY A 187 -30.02 2.38 -0.88
C GLY A 187 -29.37 1.92 0.44
N SER A 188 -28.44 0.96 0.40
CA SER A 188 -27.64 0.59 1.57
C SER A 188 -26.66 1.71 1.92
N VAL A 189 -26.62 2.07 3.20
CA VAL A 189 -25.67 3.05 3.75
C VAL A 189 -24.97 2.46 4.97
N LEU A 190 -23.64 2.50 4.94
CA LEU A 190 -22.80 2.18 6.09
C LEU A 190 -22.01 3.42 6.50
N LEU A 191 -22.02 3.73 7.79
CA LEU A 191 -21.31 4.86 8.37
C LEU A 191 -20.32 4.35 9.42
N LEU A 192 -19.12 4.91 9.40
CA LEU A 192 -18.07 4.70 10.39
C LEU A 192 -17.74 6.04 11.03
N GLU A 193 -17.82 6.10 12.35
CA GLU A 193 -17.25 7.19 13.14
C GLU A 193 -15.82 6.85 13.52
N GLN A 194 -14.89 7.78 13.31
CA GLN A 194 -13.49 7.64 13.71
C GLN A 194 -13.18 8.58 14.86
N TRP A 195 -12.84 8.05 16.04
CA TRP A 195 -12.51 8.83 17.23
C TRP A 195 -11.06 8.63 17.63
N ALA A 196 -10.39 9.71 18.05
CA ALA A 196 -9.17 9.62 18.83
C ALA A 196 -9.51 9.01 20.20
N ALA A 197 -8.69 8.07 20.66
CA ALA A 197 -8.83 7.51 21.99
C ALA A 197 -8.35 8.53 23.04
N LYS A 198 -9.03 8.57 24.18
CA LYS A 198 -8.51 9.21 25.38
C LYS A 198 -7.19 8.55 25.77
N LEU A 199 -6.16 9.36 26.02
CA LEU A 199 -4.85 8.86 26.45
C LEU A 199 -4.65 9.08 27.95
N ASP A 200 -3.92 8.17 28.59
CA ASP A 200 -3.44 8.33 29.96
C ASP A 200 -2.14 9.18 30.00
N ALA A 201 -1.55 9.31 31.20
CA ALA A 201 -0.32 10.05 31.41
C ALA A 201 0.88 9.47 30.62
N ASP A 202 0.85 8.17 30.31
CA ASP A 202 1.88 7.46 29.54
C ASP A 202 1.62 7.52 28.02
N LYS A 203 0.63 8.31 27.58
CA LYS A 203 0.17 8.41 26.18
C LYS A 203 -0.40 7.09 25.64
N LYS A 204 -0.89 6.20 26.49
CA LYS A 204 -1.56 4.96 26.10
C LYS A 204 -3.08 5.14 26.07
N PRO A 205 -3.81 4.46 25.16
CA PRO A 205 -5.27 4.51 25.14
C PRO A 205 -5.89 4.01 26.45
N VAL A 206 -6.78 4.81 27.02
CA VAL A 206 -7.63 4.39 28.15
C VAL A 206 -8.64 3.37 27.66
N VAL A 207 -8.70 2.20 28.31
CA VAL A 207 -9.62 1.11 27.98
C VAL A 207 -10.83 1.16 28.91
N GLY A 208 -12.04 1.20 28.35
CA GLY A 208 -13.30 1.20 29.08
C GLY A 208 -13.81 -0.20 29.44
N ALA A 209 -14.98 -0.26 30.09
CA ALA A 209 -15.57 -1.47 30.67
C ALA A 209 -15.95 -2.60 29.67
N GLY A 210 -15.69 -2.43 28.37
CA GLY A 210 -15.91 -3.44 27.32
C GLY A 210 -14.66 -3.85 26.56
N GLY A 211 -13.46 -3.49 27.05
CA GLY A 211 -12.20 -3.73 26.34
C GLY A 211 -11.96 -2.79 25.14
N PHE A 212 -12.87 -1.86 24.89
CA PHE A 212 -12.73 -0.83 23.86
C PHE A 212 -12.12 0.45 24.40
N TYR A 213 -11.40 1.18 23.56
CA TYR A 213 -10.85 2.47 23.96
C TYR A 213 -11.97 3.48 24.24
N VAL A 214 -11.75 4.32 25.24
CA VAL A 214 -12.64 5.44 25.56
C VAL A 214 -12.47 6.52 24.49
N PRO A 215 -13.54 6.94 23.79
CA PRO A 215 -13.44 8.00 22.79
C PRO A 215 -13.21 9.36 23.46
N ASP A 216 -12.44 10.22 22.81
CA ASP A 216 -12.16 11.59 23.28
C ASP A 216 -12.64 12.62 22.26
N ARG A 217 -12.03 12.61 21.06
CA ARG A 217 -12.29 13.59 20.01
C ARG A 217 -12.62 12.92 18.69
N LEU A 218 -13.74 13.32 18.08
CA LEU A 218 -14.11 12.88 16.74
C LEU A 218 -13.08 13.39 15.71
N VAL A 219 -12.57 12.48 14.89
CA VAL A 219 -11.58 12.75 13.85
C VAL A 219 -12.28 13.00 12.51
N ASN A 220 -13.17 12.09 12.11
CA ASN A 220 -13.96 12.18 10.88
C ASN A 220 -15.07 11.12 10.86
N TYR A 221 -15.92 11.19 9.85
CA TYR A 221 -16.80 10.12 9.43
C TYR A 221 -16.33 9.55 8.09
N ALA A 222 -16.43 8.24 7.92
CA ALA A 222 -16.35 7.61 6.61
C ALA A 222 -17.71 6.98 6.30
N VAL A 223 -18.29 7.29 5.14
CA VAL A 223 -19.59 6.80 4.72
C VAL A 223 -19.45 6.15 3.37
N MET A 224 -20.03 4.96 3.23
CA MET A 224 -20.25 4.34 1.92
C MET A 224 -21.73 4.15 1.69
N SER A 225 -22.19 4.49 0.50
CA SER A 225 -23.58 4.36 0.07
C SER A 225 -23.65 3.77 -1.32
N SER A 226 -24.70 3.00 -1.58
CA SER A 226 -24.97 2.42 -2.89
C SER A 226 -26.23 3.03 -3.50
N GLY A 227 -26.22 3.27 -4.81
CA GLY A 227 -27.38 3.77 -5.54
C GLY A 227 -27.40 3.20 -6.95
N ALA A 228 -28.58 2.84 -7.45
CA ALA A 228 -28.71 2.17 -8.74
C ALA A 228 -28.03 2.96 -9.86
N GLY A 229 -27.10 2.33 -10.57
CA GLY A 229 -26.35 2.91 -11.69
C GLY A 229 -25.23 3.87 -11.30
N TRP A 230 -24.96 4.08 -10.00
CA TRP A 230 -23.91 4.98 -9.54
C TRP A 230 -22.50 4.54 -9.93
N GLY A 231 -22.30 3.26 -10.27
CA GLY A 231 -21.04 2.71 -10.75
C GLY A 231 -20.75 2.93 -12.23
N ALA A 232 -21.76 3.33 -13.03
CA ALA A 232 -21.66 3.34 -14.49
C ALA A 232 -20.53 4.25 -15.01
N GLY A 233 -20.27 5.37 -14.31
CA GLY A 233 -19.21 6.32 -14.65
C GLY A 233 -17.79 5.90 -14.26
N PHE A 234 -17.63 4.82 -13.48
CA PHE A 234 -16.30 4.36 -13.05
C PHE A 234 -15.70 3.35 -14.03
N PRO A 235 -14.38 3.39 -14.29
CA PRO A 235 -13.68 2.34 -15.01
C PRO A 235 -13.86 0.98 -14.31
N GLU A 236 -14.05 -0.09 -15.08
CA GLU A 236 -14.32 -1.44 -14.54
C GLU A 236 -13.28 -1.91 -13.50
N MET A 237 -12.01 -1.57 -13.74
CA MET A 237 -10.88 -1.83 -12.84
C MET A 237 -11.02 -1.22 -11.43
N LEU A 238 -11.85 -0.18 -11.27
CA LEU A 238 -12.10 0.52 -10.01
C LEU A 238 -13.55 0.46 -9.54
N ARG A 239 -14.44 0.00 -10.41
CA ARG A 239 -15.87 -0.05 -10.14
C ARG A 239 -16.14 -1.04 -9.01
N ASN A 240 -16.68 -0.55 -7.91
CA ASN A 240 -17.12 -1.35 -6.77
C ASN A 240 -18.63 -1.58 -6.86
N GLY A 241 -19.09 -2.12 -7.99
CA GLY A 241 -20.51 -2.07 -8.34
C GLY A 241 -21.02 -0.63 -8.29
N ASP A 242 -22.12 -0.43 -7.57
CA ASP A 242 -22.80 0.86 -7.41
C ASP A 242 -22.40 1.63 -6.12
N TRP A 243 -21.33 1.19 -5.44
CA TRP A 243 -20.85 1.86 -4.22
C TRP A 243 -20.09 3.15 -4.51
N ASN A 244 -20.43 4.18 -3.75
CA ASN A 244 -19.70 5.43 -3.64
C ASN A 244 -19.25 5.64 -2.19
N TYR A 245 -18.26 6.50 -1.99
CA TYR A 245 -17.57 6.68 -0.71
C TYR A 245 -17.31 8.16 -0.46
N ALA A 246 -17.48 8.59 0.79
CA ALA A 246 -17.13 9.93 1.20
C ALA A 246 -16.52 9.92 2.61
N VAL A 247 -15.58 10.83 2.84
CA VAL A 247 -15.07 11.13 4.18
C VAL A 247 -15.54 12.52 4.54
N PHE A 248 -16.22 12.65 5.67
CA PHE A 248 -16.72 13.92 6.19
C PHE A 248 -15.89 14.36 7.39
N ALA A 249 -15.63 15.66 7.50
CA ALA A 249 -15.06 16.25 8.70
C ALA A 249 -16.08 16.21 9.86
N PRO A 250 -15.66 16.50 11.11
CA PRO A 250 -16.57 16.53 12.26
C PRO A 250 -17.77 17.46 12.11
N ASP A 251 -17.66 18.50 11.27
CA ASP A 251 -18.74 19.42 10.91
C ASP A 251 -19.69 18.87 9.83
N MET A 252 -19.55 17.59 9.47
CA MET A 252 -20.39 16.85 8.51
C MET A 252 -20.24 17.30 7.06
N LYS A 253 -19.28 18.18 6.76
CA LYS A 253 -18.94 18.55 5.37
C LYS A 253 -17.92 17.57 4.79
N ILE A 254 -17.93 17.40 3.47
CA ILE A 254 -16.90 16.59 2.79
C ILE A 254 -15.52 17.13 3.19
N ARG A 255 -14.68 16.24 3.70
CA ARG A 255 -13.35 16.59 4.18
C ARG A 255 -12.51 17.06 3.00
N ALA A 256 -11.89 18.23 3.13
CA ALA A 256 -10.98 18.75 2.13
C ALA A 256 -9.88 17.72 1.80
N GLY A 257 -9.63 17.50 0.51
CA GLY A 257 -8.65 16.52 0.02
C GLY A 257 -9.07 15.05 0.19
N ALA A 258 -10.31 14.74 0.59
CA ALA A 258 -10.84 13.39 0.48
C ALA A 258 -11.04 13.03 -1.00
N ASN A 259 -10.56 11.86 -1.40
CA ASN A 259 -10.70 11.35 -2.75
C ASN A 259 -11.35 9.96 -2.71
N GLN A 260 -12.50 9.82 -3.35
CA GLN A 260 -13.22 8.55 -3.44
C GLN A 260 -12.43 7.49 -4.23
N ALA A 261 -11.52 7.87 -5.12
CA ALA A 261 -10.63 6.95 -5.83
C ALA A 261 -9.85 6.02 -4.89
N ASP A 262 -9.35 6.56 -3.76
CA ASP A 262 -8.61 5.78 -2.75
C ASP A 262 -9.51 4.72 -2.10
N CYS A 263 -10.76 5.09 -1.84
CA CYS A 263 -11.77 4.17 -1.29
C CYS A 263 -12.13 3.09 -2.30
N LEU A 264 -12.36 3.46 -3.57
CA LEU A 264 -12.66 2.54 -4.65
C LEU A 264 -11.56 1.47 -4.78
N ALA A 265 -10.31 1.90 -4.88
CA ALA A 265 -9.16 1.00 -5.01
C ALA A 265 -9.00 0.07 -3.79
N CYS A 266 -9.15 0.61 -2.56
CA CYS A 266 -8.99 -0.18 -1.34
C CYS A 266 -10.10 -1.23 -1.15
N HIS A 267 -11.33 -0.90 -1.56
CA HIS A 267 -12.49 -1.80 -1.42
C HIS A 267 -12.65 -2.77 -2.60
N LYS A 268 -12.03 -2.51 -3.76
CA LYS A 268 -12.12 -3.37 -4.96
C LYS A 268 -11.79 -4.85 -4.72
N PRO A 269 -10.76 -5.23 -3.95
CA PRO A 269 -10.44 -6.64 -3.68
C PRO A 269 -11.50 -7.39 -2.86
N LEU A 270 -12.53 -6.71 -2.36
CA LEU A 270 -13.59 -7.29 -1.53
C LEU A 270 -14.88 -7.57 -2.34
N ASP A 271 -14.77 -7.81 -3.64
CA ASP A 271 -15.89 -8.13 -4.54
C ASP A 271 -16.80 -9.25 -3.99
N LYS A 272 -16.19 -10.29 -3.40
CA LYS A 272 -16.90 -11.41 -2.76
C LYS A 272 -17.58 -11.05 -1.44
N ALA A 273 -17.25 -9.91 -0.84
CA ALA A 273 -17.83 -9.38 0.39
C ALA A 273 -18.64 -8.10 0.12
N ASN A 274 -19.18 -7.95 -1.09
CA ASN A 274 -19.94 -6.78 -1.53
C ASN A 274 -19.19 -5.45 -1.31
N TYR A 275 -17.86 -5.49 -1.46
CA TYR A 275 -16.98 -4.35 -1.26
C TYR A 275 -16.96 -3.80 0.18
N VAL A 276 -17.34 -4.58 1.20
CA VAL A 276 -17.42 -4.13 2.61
C VAL A 276 -16.47 -4.94 3.50
N PHE A 277 -15.49 -4.29 4.13
CA PHE A 277 -14.54 -4.94 5.05
C PHE A 277 -15.23 -5.58 6.27
N SER A 278 -16.30 -4.95 6.76
CA SER A 278 -17.07 -5.37 7.91
C SER A 278 -18.34 -6.15 7.56
N ASN A 279 -18.40 -6.76 6.35
CA ASN A 279 -19.59 -7.46 5.88
C ASN A 279 -19.99 -8.61 6.82
N GLU A 280 -19.02 -9.44 7.22
CA GLU A 280 -19.26 -10.54 8.15
C GLU A 280 -19.70 -10.04 9.54
N PRO A 281 -18.99 -9.09 10.20
CA PRO A 281 -19.48 -8.49 11.45
C PRO A 281 -20.90 -7.93 11.37
N LEU A 282 -21.26 -7.26 10.26
CA LEU A 282 -22.60 -6.75 10.02
C LEU A 282 -23.64 -7.89 9.96
N MET A 283 -23.38 -8.93 9.16
CA MET A 283 -24.25 -10.09 9.04
C MET A 283 -24.41 -10.83 10.39
N THR A 284 -23.33 -10.98 11.15
CA THR A 284 -23.37 -11.60 12.48
C THR A 284 -24.20 -10.79 13.46
N ALA A 285 -24.04 -9.47 13.48
CA ALA A 285 -24.80 -8.59 14.35
C ALA A 285 -26.30 -8.55 13.99
N ALA A 286 -26.62 -8.54 12.69
CA ALA A 286 -27.99 -8.46 12.20
C ALA A 286 -28.83 -9.73 12.44
N LYS A 287 -28.17 -10.87 12.70
CA LYS A 287 -28.83 -12.16 13.01
C LYS A 287 -29.15 -12.36 14.49
N ARG A 288 -28.65 -11.49 15.38
CA ARG A 288 -28.93 -11.53 16.81
C ARG A 288 -30.27 -10.86 17.09
#